data_AF-A0A1W5Z4X5-F1
#
_entry.id   AF-A0A1W5Z4X5-F1
#
_cell.length_a   1.000
_cell.length_b   1.000
_cell.length_c   1.000
_cell.angle_alpha   90.00
_cell.angle_beta   90.00
_cell.angle_gamma   90.00
#
_symmetry.space_group_name_H-M   'P 1'
#
loop_
_entity.id
_entity.type
_entity.pdbx_description
1 polymer ?
#
loop_
_entity_poly.entity_id
_entity_poly.type
_entity_poly.pdbx_seq_one_letter_code
_entity_poly.pdbx_strand_id
1 'polypeptide(L)'
;MRRTHVPAPLRNAVSALLVTLLAVSAALLGAGSAQAAGYRYWSFWESSGTDWAYATQGPSIVRPDDGTVQGFRFAVSEDSSDADRPRHAPDFGAICADTPAKGGTKRVALVIDPGTPEDAPDGERPPALRTACAQVAPDASSAEALASVAKPLRYDSSAMICAISGYPKTGCGEQVPGDGDGGTKDSSEKPSAPADDDEGGSSGGGPSAGLVVGIAAVLLLGAAAVFQARRRR
;
A
#
# COMPACT_ATOMS: atom_id res chain seq x y z
N MET A 1 6.58 -33.90 58.49
CA MET A 1 6.47 -33.10 57.24
C MET A 1 6.43 -34.06 56.04
N ARG A 2 5.23 -34.42 55.55
CA ARG A 2 5.08 -35.37 54.43
C ARG A 2 5.33 -34.62 53.11
N ARG A 3 6.45 -34.91 52.45
CA ARG A 3 6.67 -34.55 51.04
C ARG A 3 5.77 -35.42 50.18
N THR A 4 4.73 -34.84 49.60
CA THR A 4 3.91 -35.47 48.58
C THR A 4 4.77 -35.65 47.32
N HIS A 5 5.28 -36.86 47.11
CA HIS A 5 5.89 -37.26 45.84
C HIS A 5 4.77 -37.44 44.81
N VAL A 6 4.67 -36.48 43.87
CA VAL A 6 3.83 -36.64 42.68
C VAL A 6 4.49 -37.71 41.79
N PRO A 7 3.76 -38.76 41.38
CA PRO A 7 4.30 -39.79 40.49
C PRO A 7 4.79 -39.17 39.17
N ALA A 8 5.96 -39.60 38.68
CA ALA A 8 6.53 -39.19 37.40
C ALA A 8 5.57 -39.19 36.19
N PRO A 9 4.60 -40.13 36.03
CA PRO A 9 3.68 -40.09 34.88
C PRO A 9 2.72 -38.89 34.90
N LEU A 10 2.33 -38.40 36.09
CA LEU A 10 1.43 -37.26 36.23
C LEU A 10 2.11 -35.93 35.89
N ARG A 11 3.42 -35.80 36.16
CA ARG A 11 4.20 -34.62 35.74
C ARG A 11 4.38 -34.54 34.23
N ASN A 12 4.52 -35.68 33.56
CA ASN A 12 4.61 -35.73 32.10
C ASN A 12 3.26 -35.44 31.43
N ALA A 13 2.15 -35.93 31.99
CA ALA A 13 0.80 -35.65 31.50
C ALA A 13 0.42 -34.16 31.64
N VAL A 14 0.75 -33.53 32.77
CA VAL A 14 0.49 -32.09 32.99
C VAL A 14 1.37 -31.22 32.11
N SER A 15 2.63 -31.59 31.89
CA SER A 15 3.53 -30.87 30.98
C SER A 15 3.09 -31.00 29.51
N ALA A 16 2.64 -32.19 29.10
CA ALA A 16 2.09 -32.41 27.76
C ALA A 16 0.80 -31.60 27.54
N LEU A 17 -0.08 -31.53 28.54
CA LEU A 17 -1.31 -30.73 28.49
C LEU A 17 -1.04 -29.22 28.43
N LEU A 18 -0.03 -28.72 29.16
CA LEU A 18 0.38 -27.31 29.10
C LEU A 18 1.01 -26.95 27.75
N VAL A 19 1.81 -27.85 27.15
CA VAL A 19 2.40 -27.64 25.82
C VAL A 19 1.33 -27.66 24.74
N THR A 20 0.36 -28.57 24.80
CA THR A 20 -0.77 -28.56 23.85
C THR A 20 -1.66 -27.34 24.03
N LEU A 21 -1.92 -26.91 25.27
CA LEU A 21 -2.70 -25.69 25.53
C LEU A 21 -1.97 -24.43 25.03
N LEU A 22 -0.65 -24.32 25.21
CA LEU A 22 0.14 -23.22 24.65
C LEU A 22 0.19 -23.25 23.13
N ALA A 23 0.33 -24.43 22.51
CA ALA A 23 0.33 -24.57 21.05
C ALA A 23 -1.03 -24.21 20.44
N VAL A 24 -2.13 -24.64 21.08
CA VAL A 24 -3.49 -24.27 20.68
C VAL A 24 -3.74 -22.77 20.89
N SER A 25 -3.26 -22.20 21.99
CA SER A 25 -3.35 -20.75 22.24
C SER A 25 -2.56 -19.95 21.22
N ALA A 26 -1.33 -20.36 20.88
CA ALA A 26 -0.52 -19.71 19.87
C ALA A 26 -1.14 -19.81 18.46
N ALA A 27 -1.80 -20.92 18.14
CA ALA A 27 -2.56 -21.07 16.90
C ALA A 27 -3.82 -20.17 16.86
N LEU A 28 -4.50 -20.00 17.99
CA LEU A 28 -5.69 -19.14 18.11
C LEU A 28 -5.36 -17.65 18.14
N LEU A 29 -4.21 -17.24 18.69
CA LEU A 29 -3.75 -15.84 18.68
C LEU A 29 -2.95 -15.47 17.43
N GLY A 30 -2.47 -16.45 16.65
CA GLY A 30 -1.68 -16.24 15.43
C GLY A 30 -2.50 -16.12 14.14
N ALA A 31 -3.81 -16.34 14.20
CA ALA A 31 -4.71 -16.22 13.04
C ALA A 31 -5.31 -14.81 12.88
N GLY A 32 -4.58 -13.78 13.29
CA GLY A 32 -4.82 -12.46 12.74
C GLY A 32 -4.45 -12.53 11.26
N SER A 33 -5.43 -12.65 10.38
CA SER A 33 -5.20 -12.46 8.95
C SER A 33 -4.49 -11.12 8.81
N ALA A 34 -3.25 -11.14 8.34
CA ALA A 34 -2.62 -9.95 7.77
C ALA A 34 -3.43 -9.65 6.50
N GLN A 35 -4.58 -9.01 6.68
CA GLN A 35 -5.35 -8.48 5.56
C GLN A 35 -4.42 -7.47 4.91
N ALA A 36 -4.00 -7.76 3.67
CA ALA A 36 -3.19 -6.83 2.93
C ALA A 36 -4.06 -5.59 2.68
N ALA A 37 -3.71 -4.49 3.33
CA ALA A 37 -4.35 -3.22 3.02
C ALA A 37 -3.97 -2.88 1.57
N GLY A 38 -4.99 -2.69 0.72
CA GLY A 38 -4.76 -2.17 -0.62
C GLY A 38 -4.36 -0.70 -0.53
N TYR A 39 -3.60 -0.21 -1.50
CA TYR A 39 -3.30 1.21 -1.65
C TYR A 39 -3.97 1.74 -2.90
N ARG A 40 -4.59 2.93 -2.80
CA ARG A 40 -5.19 3.59 -3.95
C ARG A 40 -4.23 4.62 -4.56
N TYR A 41 -3.67 4.35 -5.73
CA TYR A 41 -2.64 5.21 -6.33
C TYR A 41 -2.61 5.14 -7.86
N TRP A 42 -1.87 6.07 -8.47
CA TRP A 42 -1.51 6.04 -9.89
C TRP A 42 -0.26 5.16 -10.11
N SER A 43 -0.45 3.96 -10.66
CA SER A 43 0.64 3.10 -11.11
C SER A 43 1.18 3.54 -12.48
N PHE A 44 2.45 3.24 -12.74
CA PHE A 44 3.16 3.65 -13.95
C PHE A 44 3.61 2.43 -14.76
N TRP A 45 3.39 2.49 -16.06
CA TRP A 45 3.54 1.36 -16.97
C TRP A 45 4.28 1.76 -18.24
N GLU A 46 5.07 0.81 -18.75
CA GLU A 46 5.82 0.94 -20.00
C GLU A 46 5.26 -0.07 -21.01
N SER A 47 5.13 0.35 -22.26
CA SER A 47 4.75 -0.54 -23.35
C SER A 47 5.58 -0.28 -24.60
N SER A 48 5.96 -1.38 -25.25
CA SER A 48 6.59 -1.40 -26.57
C SER A 48 5.59 -1.74 -27.70
N GLY A 49 4.29 -1.77 -27.42
CA GLY A 49 3.27 -2.04 -28.43
C GLY A 49 1.92 -2.45 -27.84
N THR A 50 1.80 -3.73 -27.46
CA THR A 50 0.51 -4.36 -27.10
C THR A 50 0.40 -4.78 -25.63
N ASP A 51 1.53 -4.97 -24.96
CA ASP A 51 1.58 -5.43 -23.57
C ASP A 51 2.11 -4.34 -22.64
N TRP A 52 1.64 -4.39 -21.40
CA TRP A 52 2.07 -3.51 -20.32
C TRP A 52 3.08 -4.21 -19.44
N ALA A 53 4.19 -3.53 -19.16
CA ALA A 53 5.14 -3.88 -18.11
C ALA A 53 5.04 -2.85 -16.99
N TYR A 54 4.96 -3.32 -15.74
CA TYR A 54 5.01 -2.42 -14.58
C TYR A 54 6.38 -1.74 -14.56
N ALA A 55 6.40 -0.41 -14.43
CA ALA A 55 7.65 0.33 -14.48
C ALA A 55 8.48 0.09 -13.20
N THR A 56 9.76 -0.21 -13.37
CA THR A 56 10.70 -0.38 -12.25
C THR A 56 11.33 0.94 -11.79
N GLN A 57 11.13 2.01 -12.56
CA GLN A 57 11.61 3.36 -12.29
C GLN A 57 10.44 4.35 -12.36
N GLY A 58 10.51 5.41 -11.57
CA GLY A 58 9.48 6.45 -11.55
C GLY A 58 9.42 7.27 -12.86
N PRO A 59 8.28 7.89 -13.17
CA PRO A 59 8.07 8.64 -14.41
C PRO A 59 8.97 9.88 -14.53
N SER A 60 9.55 10.37 -13.44
CA SER A 60 10.54 11.47 -13.44
C SER A 60 11.95 11.02 -13.87
N ILE A 61 12.23 9.72 -13.84
CA ILE A 61 13.54 9.15 -14.18
C ILE A 61 13.53 8.55 -15.59
N VAL A 62 12.44 7.86 -15.95
CA VAL A 62 12.29 7.25 -17.27
C VAL A 62 12.29 8.32 -18.36
N ARG A 63 13.22 8.19 -19.31
CA ARG A 63 13.34 9.03 -20.51
C ARG A 63 13.09 8.15 -21.73
N PRO A 64 11.84 8.04 -22.18
CA PRO A 64 11.51 7.06 -23.21
C PRO A 64 11.89 7.59 -24.60
N ASP A 65 12.10 6.68 -25.55
CA ASP A 65 12.41 7.02 -26.94
C ASP A 65 11.18 7.59 -27.68
N ASP A 66 11.41 8.27 -28.82
CA ASP A 66 10.32 8.62 -29.75
C ASP A 66 9.60 7.34 -30.20
N GLY A 67 8.27 7.35 -30.24
CA GLY A 67 7.51 6.18 -30.68
C GLY A 67 7.05 5.24 -29.57
N THR A 68 7.36 5.55 -28.31
CA THR A 68 7.01 4.71 -27.15
C THR A 68 5.63 5.04 -26.58
N VAL A 69 5.07 4.08 -25.84
CA VAL A 69 3.79 4.24 -25.14
C VAL A 69 4.01 4.12 -23.63
N GLN A 70 3.48 5.08 -22.87
CA GLN A 70 3.53 5.08 -21.42
C GLN A 70 2.12 5.12 -20.83
N GLY A 71 1.90 4.36 -19.76
CA GLY A 71 0.61 4.19 -19.13
C GLY A 71 0.59 4.70 -17.70
N PHE A 72 -0.51 5.34 -17.33
CA PHE A 72 -0.83 5.71 -15.95
C PHE A 72 -2.19 5.11 -15.61
N ARG A 73 -2.27 4.27 -14.57
CA ARG A 73 -3.51 3.60 -14.16
C ARG A 73 -3.78 3.90 -12.69
N PHE A 74 -4.94 4.49 -12.41
CA PHE A 74 -5.35 4.76 -11.03
C PHE A 74 -6.19 3.62 -10.49
N ALA A 75 -5.66 2.83 -9.55
CA ALA A 75 -6.36 1.63 -9.04
C ALA A 75 -6.12 1.44 -7.54
N VAL A 76 -6.88 0.54 -6.94
CA VAL A 76 -6.52 -0.07 -5.65
C VAL A 76 -5.66 -1.30 -5.92
N SER A 77 -4.48 -1.38 -5.31
CA SER A 77 -3.60 -2.55 -5.44
C SER A 77 -2.82 -2.79 -4.15
N GLU A 78 -2.64 -4.05 -3.78
CA GLU A 78 -1.88 -4.43 -2.58
C GLU A 78 -0.39 -4.16 -2.77
N ASP A 79 0.16 -4.58 -3.91
CA ASP A 79 1.53 -4.32 -4.33
C ASP A 79 1.66 -4.24 -5.85
N SER A 80 2.90 -4.14 -6.36
CA SER A 80 3.17 -4.02 -7.79
C SER A 80 2.96 -5.31 -8.59
N SER A 81 2.92 -6.48 -7.94
CA SER A 81 2.71 -7.77 -8.61
C SER A 81 1.24 -8.02 -8.93
N ASP A 82 0.34 -7.46 -8.13
CA ASP A 82 -1.12 -7.49 -8.32
C ASP A 82 -1.67 -6.14 -8.82
N ALA A 83 -0.79 -5.25 -9.28
CA ALA A 83 -1.20 -3.94 -9.76
C ALA A 83 -2.00 -4.06 -11.06
N ASP A 84 -3.16 -3.41 -11.06
CA ASP A 84 -3.99 -3.29 -12.25
C ASP A 84 -3.26 -2.50 -13.34
N ARG A 85 -3.14 -3.10 -14.52
CA ARG A 85 -2.60 -2.45 -15.72
C ARG A 85 -3.63 -1.54 -16.39
N PRO A 86 -3.21 -0.55 -17.20
CA PRO A 86 -4.14 0.24 -17.99
C PRO A 86 -5.01 -0.68 -18.86
N ARG A 87 -6.32 -0.42 -18.86
CA ARG A 87 -7.32 -1.32 -19.46
C ARG A 87 -7.20 -1.47 -20.98
N HIS A 88 -6.48 -0.56 -21.63
CA HIS A 88 -6.17 -0.60 -23.06
C HIS A 88 -4.70 -0.25 -23.27
N ALA A 89 -4.00 -1.00 -24.12
CA ALA A 89 -2.69 -0.64 -24.67
C ALA A 89 -2.88 -0.31 -26.16
N PRO A 90 -3.10 0.95 -26.54
CA PRO A 90 -3.20 1.34 -27.93
C PRO A 90 -1.79 1.44 -28.53
N ASP A 91 -1.67 1.16 -29.81
CA ASP A 91 -0.39 1.34 -30.51
C ASP A 91 -0.05 2.84 -30.61
N PHE A 92 1.25 3.14 -30.58
CA PHE A 92 1.75 4.51 -30.73
C PHE A 92 1.23 5.19 -32.00
N GLY A 93 1.15 4.44 -33.11
CA GLY A 93 0.72 4.96 -34.40
C GLY A 93 -0.71 5.51 -34.35
N ALA A 94 -1.62 4.82 -33.68
CA ALA A 94 -2.99 5.27 -33.48
C ALA A 94 -3.08 6.50 -32.56
N ILE A 95 -2.35 6.53 -31.45
CA ILE A 95 -2.40 7.66 -30.50
C ILE A 95 -1.80 8.94 -31.11
N CYS A 96 -0.71 8.79 -31.85
CA CYS A 96 0.06 9.90 -32.39
C CYS A 96 -0.18 10.15 -33.89
N ALA A 97 -1.24 9.60 -34.49
CA ALA A 97 -1.53 9.70 -35.92
C ALA A 97 -1.54 11.16 -36.43
N ASP A 98 -2.12 12.06 -35.63
CA ASP A 98 -2.25 13.49 -35.97
C ASP A 98 -1.08 14.35 -35.47
N THR A 99 -0.01 13.74 -34.97
CA THR A 99 1.19 14.44 -34.46
C THR A 99 2.40 14.09 -35.33
N PRO A 100 2.69 14.88 -36.38
CA PRO A 100 3.86 14.69 -37.21
C PRO A 100 5.15 14.79 -36.39
N ALA A 101 6.17 14.02 -36.78
CA ALA A 101 7.51 14.17 -36.24
C ALA A 101 8.03 15.59 -36.51
N LYS A 102 8.66 16.18 -35.49
CA LYS A 102 9.26 17.52 -35.58
C LYS A 102 10.70 17.46 -35.10
N GLY A 103 11.62 17.97 -35.91
CA GLY A 103 13.05 18.00 -35.58
C GLY A 103 13.30 18.67 -34.23
N GLY A 104 14.20 18.06 -33.43
CA GLY A 104 14.52 18.54 -32.08
C GLY A 104 13.49 18.19 -31.00
N THR A 105 12.51 17.34 -31.31
CA THR A 105 11.52 16.83 -30.35
C THR A 105 11.34 15.32 -30.50
N LYS A 106 10.76 14.69 -29.48
CA LYS A 106 10.24 13.32 -29.55
C LYS A 106 8.75 13.30 -29.23
N ARG A 107 8.08 12.23 -29.65
CA ARG A 107 6.68 11.95 -29.34
C ARG A 107 6.60 10.76 -28.40
N VAL A 108 5.83 10.94 -27.35
CA VAL A 108 5.52 9.89 -26.38
C VAL A 108 4.00 9.78 -26.33
N ALA A 109 3.49 8.60 -26.65
CA ALA A 109 2.08 8.32 -26.52
C ALA A 109 1.74 8.00 -25.06
N LEU A 110 0.69 8.61 -24.54
CA LEU A 110 0.28 8.47 -23.15
C LEU A 110 -1.11 7.87 -23.08
N VAL A 111 -1.25 6.82 -22.27
CA VAL A 111 -2.53 6.24 -21.86
C VAL A 111 -2.78 6.67 -20.43
N ILE A 112 -3.86 7.42 -20.23
CA ILE A 112 -4.27 7.91 -18.93
C ILE A 112 -5.57 7.19 -18.60
N ASP A 113 -5.49 6.26 -17.67
CA ASP A 113 -6.57 5.42 -17.22
C ASP A 113 -6.94 5.79 -15.77
N PRO A 114 -7.96 6.65 -15.55
CA PRO A 114 -8.43 7.03 -14.22
C PRO A 114 -9.11 5.89 -13.45
N GLY A 115 -9.22 4.72 -14.06
CA GLY A 115 -9.77 3.54 -13.46
C GLY A 115 -11.28 3.41 -13.54
N THR A 116 -11.78 2.50 -12.71
CA THR A 116 -13.17 2.09 -12.66
C THR A 116 -13.87 2.78 -11.49
N PRO A 117 -15.23 2.82 -11.47
CA PRO A 117 -15.96 3.31 -10.31
C PRO A 117 -15.55 2.65 -8.98
N GLU A 118 -15.14 1.38 -9.02
CA GLU A 118 -14.68 0.60 -7.86
C GLU A 118 -13.34 1.12 -7.31
N ASP A 119 -12.49 1.70 -8.17
CA ASP A 119 -11.21 2.29 -7.78
C ASP A 119 -11.36 3.69 -7.17
N ALA A 120 -12.48 4.36 -7.39
CA ALA A 120 -12.65 5.77 -7.08
C ALA A 120 -12.71 6.03 -5.57
N PRO A 121 -12.22 7.19 -5.08
CA PRO A 121 -12.57 7.66 -3.75
C PRO A 121 -14.08 7.87 -3.61
N ASP A 122 -14.57 7.77 -2.37
CA ASP A 122 -15.99 7.92 -2.07
C ASP A 122 -16.56 9.24 -2.61
N GLY A 123 -17.67 9.14 -3.33
CA GLY A 123 -18.35 10.30 -3.92
C GLY A 123 -17.67 10.89 -5.17
N GLU A 124 -16.55 10.33 -5.61
CA GLU A 124 -15.92 10.67 -6.88
C GLU A 124 -16.35 9.71 -7.99
N ARG A 125 -16.20 10.15 -9.24
CA ARG A 125 -16.40 9.30 -10.42
C ARG A 125 -15.19 9.47 -11.34
N PRO A 126 -14.57 8.38 -11.81
CA PRO A 126 -13.43 8.48 -12.69
C PRO A 126 -13.85 9.11 -14.02
N PRO A 127 -13.08 10.05 -14.56
CA PRO A 127 -13.22 10.47 -15.95
C PRO A 127 -13.00 9.30 -16.91
N ALA A 128 -13.39 9.48 -18.17
CA ALA A 128 -13.11 8.48 -19.19
C ALA A 128 -11.60 8.25 -19.37
N LEU A 129 -11.21 6.98 -19.58
CA LEU A 129 -9.90 6.64 -20.10
C LEU A 129 -9.66 7.42 -21.39
N ARG A 130 -8.47 8.02 -21.50
CA ARG A 130 -8.10 8.80 -22.68
C ARG A 130 -6.64 8.61 -23.03
N THR A 131 -6.33 8.94 -24.26
CA THR A 131 -4.97 8.94 -24.79
C THR A 131 -4.56 10.35 -25.20
N ALA A 132 -3.25 10.60 -25.25
CA ALA A 132 -2.70 11.84 -25.78
C ALA A 132 -1.30 11.61 -26.33
N CYS A 133 -0.95 12.34 -27.38
CA CYS A 133 0.41 12.36 -27.91
C CYS A 133 1.16 13.59 -27.37
N ALA A 134 2.20 13.37 -26.58
CA ALA A 134 3.06 14.44 -26.08
C ALA A 134 4.21 14.67 -27.05
N GLN A 135 4.38 15.89 -27.58
CA GLN A 135 5.56 16.29 -28.35
C GLN A 135 6.48 17.14 -27.45
N VAL A 136 7.61 16.56 -27.03
CA VAL A 136 8.48 17.09 -25.97
C VAL A 136 9.96 17.10 -26.36
N ALA A 137 10.81 17.71 -25.53
CA ALA A 137 12.26 17.74 -25.74
C ALA A 137 12.86 16.31 -25.76
N PRO A 138 13.99 16.08 -26.46
CA PRO A 138 14.56 14.74 -26.62
C PRO A 138 14.93 14.05 -25.30
N ASP A 139 15.36 14.82 -24.30
CA ASP A 139 15.76 14.34 -22.96
C ASP A 139 14.61 14.36 -21.92
N ALA A 140 13.40 14.75 -22.34
CA ALA A 140 12.25 14.83 -21.45
C ALA A 140 11.89 13.47 -20.84
N SER A 141 11.51 13.49 -19.58
CA SER A 141 11.00 12.37 -18.81
C SER A 141 9.52 12.06 -19.12
N SER A 142 9.06 10.87 -18.72
CA SER A 142 7.64 10.49 -18.84
C SER A 142 6.73 11.40 -18.00
N ALA A 143 7.22 11.95 -16.88
CA ALA A 143 6.51 12.95 -16.08
C ALA A 143 6.36 14.29 -16.82
N GLU A 144 7.40 14.75 -17.53
CA GLU A 144 7.33 15.95 -18.36
C GLU A 144 6.41 15.76 -19.57
N ALA A 145 6.46 14.58 -20.20
CA ALA A 145 5.51 14.19 -21.24
C ALA A 145 4.07 14.26 -20.72
N LEU A 146 3.78 13.65 -19.56
CA LEU A 146 2.46 13.72 -18.93
C LEU A 146 2.04 15.14 -18.61
N ALA A 147 2.94 15.93 -18.03
CA ALA A 147 2.69 17.33 -17.69
C ALA A 147 2.40 18.18 -18.92
N SER A 148 2.89 17.82 -20.12
CA SER A 148 2.59 18.58 -21.34
C SER A 148 1.15 18.44 -21.82
N VAL A 149 0.44 17.36 -21.46
CA VAL A 149 -0.90 17.04 -21.99
C VAL A 149 -1.99 16.78 -20.94
N ALA A 150 -1.64 16.73 -19.65
CA ALA A 150 -2.58 16.27 -18.61
C ALA A 150 -2.61 17.13 -17.34
N LYS A 151 -2.39 18.44 -17.45
CA LYS A 151 -2.51 19.36 -16.30
C LYS A 151 -3.96 19.53 -15.82
N PRO A 152 -4.19 19.87 -14.54
CA PRO A 152 -3.20 20.01 -13.49
C PRO A 152 -2.73 18.64 -12.96
N LEU A 153 -1.47 18.58 -12.53
CA LEU A 153 -0.91 17.44 -11.81
C LEU A 153 -0.74 17.82 -10.33
N ARG A 154 -1.02 16.88 -9.43
CA ARG A 154 -0.70 17.01 -8.00
C ARG A 154 0.27 15.92 -7.61
N TYR A 155 1.26 16.27 -6.80
CA TYR A 155 2.27 15.36 -6.28
C TYR A 155 2.35 15.48 -4.76
N ASP A 156 2.81 14.41 -4.11
CA ASP A 156 3.21 14.46 -2.71
C ASP A 156 4.70 14.87 -2.59
N SER A 157 5.23 14.84 -1.37
CA SER A 157 6.65 15.14 -1.12
C SER A 157 7.61 14.05 -1.62
N SER A 158 7.12 12.86 -1.95
CA SER A 158 7.90 11.76 -2.52
C SER A 158 7.91 11.75 -4.05
N ALA A 159 7.29 12.77 -4.67
CA ALA A 159 7.06 12.87 -6.12
C ALA A 159 6.15 11.77 -6.69
N MET A 160 5.33 11.14 -5.86
CA MET A 160 4.23 10.29 -6.30
C MET A 160 3.13 11.16 -6.92
N ILE A 161 2.55 10.70 -8.04
CA ILE A 161 1.44 11.38 -8.69
C ILE A 161 0.16 11.13 -7.87
N CYS A 162 -0.34 12.16 -7.21
CA CYS A 162 -1.61 12.13 -6.48
C CYS A 162 -2.81 12.35 -7.39
N ALA A 163 -2.66 13.15 -8.45
CA ALA A 163 -3.76 13.46 -9.37
C ALA A 163 -3.26 13.77 -10.78
N ILE A 164 -4.02 13.32 -11.77
CA ILE A 164 -3.84 13.65 -13.19
C ILE A 164 -5.10 14.38 -13.68
N SER A 165 -4.92 15.57 -14.22
CA SER A 165 -6.01 16.44 -14.67
C SER A 165 -7.10 16.65 -13.61
N GLY A 166 -6.66 16.76 -12.35
CA GLY A 166 -7.53 16.99 -11.19
C GLY A 166 -8.24 15.75 -10.64
N TYR A 167 -7.96 14.54 -11.14
CA TYR A 167 -8.51 13.29 -10.60
C TYR A 167 -7.43 12.39 -9.96
N PRO A 168 -7.69 11.80 -8.79
CA PRO A 168 -8.80 12.15 -7.88
C PRO A 168 -8.65 13.58 -7.33
N LYS A 169 -9.76 14.18 -6.90
CA LYS A 169 -9.75 15.53 -6.30
C LYS A 169 -8.98 15.55 -4.99
N THR A 170 -9.10 14.46 -4.22
CA THR A 170 -8.46 14.30 -2.92
C THR A 170 -7.69 12.99 -2.83
N GLY A 171 -6.86 12.89 -1.80
CA GLY A 171 -6.07 11.70 -1.51
C GLY A 171 -4.74 11.59 -2.29
N CYS A 172 -3.86 10.69 -1.87
CA CYS A 172 -2.58 10.40 -2.50
C CYS A 172 -1.97 9.11 -1.94
N GLY A 173 -2.51 7.94 -2.30
CA GLY A 173 -1.94 6.66 -1.85
C GLY A 173 -2.48 6.17 -0.52
N GLU A 174 -3.73 6.50 -0.17
CA GLU A 174 -4.34 6.01 1.06
C GLU A 174 -4.45 4.48 1.08
N GLN A 175 -4.27 3.91 2.26
CA GLN A 175 -4.66 2.54 2.54
C GLN A 175 -6.19 2.43 2.50
N VAL A 176 -6.68 1.42 1.81
CA VAL A 176 -8.05 0.98 1.83
C VAL A 176 -8.15 -0.36 2.56
N PRO A 177 -9.20 -0.55 3.38
CA PRO A 177 -9.49 -1.85 3.94
C PRO A 177 -9.58 -2.89 2.80
N GLY A 178 -8.90 -4.02 2.94
CA GLY A 178 -9.06 -5.13 1.99
C GLY A 178 -10.46 -5.73 2.07
N ASP A 179 -10.95 -6.31 0.97
CA ASP A 179 -12.27 -6.95 0.84
C ASP A 179 -12.36 -8.30 1.59
N GLY A 180 -11.94 -8.33 2.85
CA GLY A 180 -12.20 -9.42 3.77
C GLY A 180 -13.62 -9.31 4.34
N ASP A 181 -14.46 -10.29 4.00
CA ASP A 181 -15.83 -10.54 4.46
C ASP A 181 -16.23 -9.88 5.81
N GLY A 182 -17.23 -8.99 5.74
CA GLY A 182 -18.30 -8.88 6.73
C GLY A 182 -17.95 -8.60 8.20
N GLY A 183 -17.31 -7.47 8.50
CA GLY A 183 -17.22 -6.93 9.87
C GLY A 183 -18.05 -5.65 10.03
N THR A 184 -19.25 -5.78 10.60
CA THR A 184 -20.23 -4.74 10.99
C THR A 184 -19.75 -3.29 10.94
N LYS A 185 -20.32 -2.53 10.00
CA LYS A 185 -20.46 -1.08 10.09
C LYS A 185 -21.15 -0.75 11.42
N ASP A 186 -20.48 -0.02 12.30
CA ASP A 186 -21.17 0.88 13.21
C ASP A 186 -20.57 2.28 13.05
N SER A 187 -21.25 3.07 12.21
CA SER A 187 -21.13 4.51 12.22
C SER A 187 -22.16 5.03 13.21
N SER A 188 -21.70 5.50 14.35
CA SER A 188 -22.45 6.45 15.17
C SER A 188 -21.48 7.47 15.76
N GLU A 189 -21.18 8.50 14.98
CA GLU A 189 -20.66 9.75 15.54
C GLU A 189 -21.48 10.92 14.99
N LYS A 190 -22.30 11.51 15.86
CA LYS A 190 -22.78 12.88 15.73
C LYS A 190 -22.35 13.66 16.96
N PRO A 191 -22.20 15.00 16.83
CA PRO A 191 -21.17 15.75 17.50
C PRO A 191 -21.73 16.46 18.72
N SER A 192 -20.86 16.74 19.69
CA SER A 192 -21.14 17.76 20.71
C SER A 192 -19.84 18.39 21.19
N ALA A 193 -19.75 19.70 21.02
CA ALA A 193 -18.92 20.61 21.80
C ALA A 193 -19.87 21.73 22.29
N PRO A 194 -19.50 22.57 23.28
CA PRO A 194 -18.33 22.54 24.17
C PRO A 194 -18.71 22.65 25.67
N ALA A 195 -17.75 22.45 26.58
CA ALA A 195 -17.74 23.08 27.89
C ALA A 195 -16.28 23.17 28.38
N ASP A 196 -15.89 24.38 28.76
CA ASP A 196 -14.58 24.80 29.21
C ASP A 196 -14.27 24.42 30.68
N ASP A 197 -13.00 24.64 31.02
CA ASP A 197 -12.39 24.88 32.34
C ASP A 197 -11.81 23.68 33.14
N ASP A 198 -10.51 23.48 32.85
CA ASP A 198 -9.37 23.72 33.75
C ASP A 198 -8.60 22.58 34.46
N GLU A 199 -7.28 22.77 34.39
CA GLU A 199 -6.13 22.20 35.11
C GLU A 199 -5.68 20.74 34.90
N GLY A 200 -4.62 20.60 34.10
CA GLY A 200 -3.37 19.98 34.59
C GLY A 200 -2.94 18.64 33.97
N GLY A 201 -1.88 18.66 33.15
CA GLY A 201 -0.96 17.52 33.05
C GLY A 201 -0.52 17.11 31.64
N SER A 202 0.78 17.28 31.40
CA SER A 202 1.60 16.89 30.24
C SER A 202 1.19 15.70 29.37
N SER A 203 1.44 15.91 28.07
CA SER A 203 1.62 14.94 26.98
C SER A 203 2.33 13.63 27.38
N GLY A 204 1.83 12.52 26.83
CA GLY A 204 2.54 11.24 26.80
C GLY A 204 1.75 10.21 26.01
N GLY A 205 1.95 10.16 24.69
CA GLY A 205 1.47 9.06 23.85
C GLY A 205 2.05 7.75 24.37
N GLY A 206 1.18 6.90 24.93
CA GLY A 206 1.58 5.64 25.57
C GLY A 206 2.17 4.64 24.57
N PRO A 207 3.19 3.86 24.94
CA PRO A 207 3.75 2.85 24.07
C PRO A 207 2.66 1.85 23.67
N SER A 208 2.47 1.67 22.37
CA SER A 208 1.56 0.68 21.81
C SER A 208 1.78 -0.67 22.50
N ALA A 209 0.70 -1.28 23.00
CA ALA A 209 0.70 -2.47 23.85
C ALA A 209 1.58 -3.62 23.29
N GLY A 210 1.73 -3.71 21.96
CA GLY A 210 2.62 -4.67 21.30
C GLY A 210 4.10 -4.54 21.68
N LEU A 211 4.60 -3.32 21.93
CA LEU A 211 5.99 -3.09 22.32
C LEU A 211 6.27 -3.60 23.74
N VAL A 212 5.32 -3.38 24.66
CA VAL A 212 5.43 -3.81 26.05
C VAL A 212 5.39 -5.34 26.15
N VAL A 213 4.51 -5.97 25.37
CA VAL A 213 4.41 -7.44 25.28
C VAL A 213 5.69 -8.04 24.69
N GLY A 214 6.26 -7.42 23.65
CA GLY A 214 7.51 -7.87 23.03
C GLY A 214 8.71 -7.83 23.99
N ILE A 215 8.87 -6.74 24.75
CA ILE A 215 9.98 -6.61 25.71
C ILE A 215 9.85 -7.64 26.84
N ALA A 216 8.63 -7.87 27.34
CA ALA A 216 8.39 -8.87 28.39
C ALA A 216 8.77 -10.29 27.94
N ALA A 217 8.45 -10.64 26.68
CA ALA A 217 8.80 -11.96 26.12
C ALA A 217 10.32 -12.17 26.02
N VAL A 218 11.07 -11.16 25.58
CA VAL A 218 12.55 -11.24 25.48
C VAL A 218 13.20 -11.40 26.85
N LEU A 219 12.72 -10.67 27.87
CA LEU A 219 13.24 -10.76 29.23
C LEU A 219 12.98 -12.14 29.85
N LEU A 220 11.80 -12.72 29.60
CA LEU A 220 11.48 -14.08 30.06
C LEU A 220 12.37 -15.14 29.41
N LEU A 221 12.65 -15.02 28.11
CA LEU A 221 13.56 -15.93 27.40
C LEU A 221 15.00 -15.80 27.90
N GLY A 222 15.47 -14.57 28.16
CA GLY A 222 16.78 -14.32 28.75
C GLY A 222 16.93 -14.95 30.14
N ALA A 223 15.91 -14.79 31.01
CA ALA A 223 15.91 -15.40 32.34
C ALA A 223 15.90 -16.94 32.29
N ALA A 224 15.14 -17.52 31.35
CA ALA A 224 15.11 -18.97 31.15
C ALA A 224 16.47 -19.53 30.68
N ALA A 225 17.16 -18.81 29.78
CA ALA A 225 18.50 -19.20 29.32
C ALA A 225 19.54 -19.19 30.45
N VAL A 226 19.52 -18.16 31.31
CA VAL A 226 20.41 -18.06 32.49
C VAL A 226 20.12 -19.17 33.50
N PHE A 227 18.84 -19.48 33.75
CA PHE A 227 18.47 -20.56 34.65
C PHE A 227 18.90 -21.93 34.12
N GLN A 228 18.78 -22.16 32.81
CA GLN A 228 19.21 -23.41 32.18
C GLN A 228 20.74 -23.56 32.22
N ALA A 229 21.50 -22.47 32.05
CA ALA A 229 22.96 -22.47 32.15
C ALA A 229 23.47 -22.74 33.58
N ARG A 230 22.79 -22.20 34.61
CA ARG A 230 23.13 -22.47 36.02
C ARG A 230 22.83 -23.90 36.47
N ARG A 231 21.95 -24.60 35.75
CA ARG A 231 21.58 -25.99 36.05
C ARG A 231 22.47 -27.03 35.35
N ARG A 232 23.30 -26.58 34.39
CA ARG A 232 24.28 -27.40 33.66
C ARG A 232 25.72 -27.25 34.18
N ARG A 233 25.95 -26.39 35.19
CA ARG A 233 27.17 -26.38 36.01
C ARG A 233 26.88 -27.08 37.32
#